data_AF-A0A2D7KVS1-F1
#
_entry.id   AF-A0A2D7KVS1-F1
#
_cell.length_a   1.000
_cell.length_b   1.000
_cell.length_c   1.000
_cell.angle_alpha   90.00
_cell.angle_beta   90.00
_cell.angle_gamma   90.00
#
_symmetry.space_group_name_H-M   'P 1'
#
loop_
_entity.id
_entity.type
_entity.pdbx_description
1 polymer ?
#
loop_
_entity_poly.entity_id
_entity_poly.type
_entity_poly.pdbx_seq_one_letter_code
_entity_poly.pdbx_strand_id
1 'polypeptide(L)'
;LGTGNATGLGMAPFVVNHPKLIRSWINSKQKLIKFALDQKSLSKNKLKLFLLLLENAKKHVDQWEVEDKKQQKIINETKKELDQIINSKILFKKLNSDYPLKKIISKFNSINNETREVLNSIFLELFPKVTDSYSKKMNISDKVTLNTNYSIAKLKSLIKQNYKWALQINFNHSSSKYFFWYVSETKQEPRLGISIKDHGYKKRLPLDIAKQIYDLNETLKKIPSKMKINEFCLKYYGYKSIIKRILINEKYMFSEIKENLVDKNMRPIDILRFKLSFFGACKFDPKSNLWTRITLFQGIPLPKNLKGNKTHLFSFPVLNSYG
;
A
#
# COMPACT_ATOMS: atom_id res chain seq x y z
N LEU A 1 16.73 21.64 -5.52
CA LEU A 1 15.45 22.06 -4.91
C LEU A 1 14.54 20.84 -4.79
N GLY A 2 13.74 20.75 -3.73
CA GLY A 2 12.79 19.67 -3.44
C GLY A 2 11.97 20.08 -2.22
N THR A 3 10.77 19.52 -2.05
CA THR A 3 9.93 19.82 -0.89
C THR A 3 10.01 18.68 0.11
N GLY A 4 10.44 19.00 1.34
CA GLY A 4 10.27 18.11 2.48
C GLY A 4 8.88 18.32 3.07
N ASN A 5 8.14 17.25 3.34
CA ASN A 5 6.85 17.33 4.01
C ASN A 5 6.79 16.37 5.20
N ALA A 6 6.15 16.77 6.29
CA ALA A 6 5.83 15.91 7.41
C ALA A 6 4.36 15.50 7.29
N THR A 7 4.10 14.20 7.15
CA THR A 7 2.72 13.69 7.09
C THR A 7 2.31 13.07 8.42
N GLY A 8 1.13 13.45 8.90
CA GLY A 8 0.49 12.85 10.06
C GLY A 8 -0.60 11.84 9.69
N LEU A 9 -1.36 11.44 10.71
CA LEU A 9 -2.41 10.41 10.65
C LEU A 9 -3.61 10.73 9.75
N GLY A 10 -3.76 11.99 9.31
CA GLY A 10 -4.98 12.46 8.66
C GLY A 10 -5.37 11.71 7.38
N MET A 11 -4.43 11.01 6.75
CA MET A 11 -4.70 10.24 5.54
C MET A 11 -5.09 8.79 5.77
N ALA A 12 -4.89 8.23 6.97
CA ALA A 12 -5.17 6.82 7.23
C ALA A 12 -6.66 6.47 7.06
N PRO A 13 -7.63 7.26 7.59
CA PRO A 13 -9.05 6.94 7.41
C PRO A 13 -9.49 6.94 5.94
N PHE A 14 -8.87 7.78 5.09
CA PHE A 14 -9.14 7.77 3.65
C PHE A 14 -8.84 6.40 3.04
N VAL A 15 -7.68 5.81 3.33
CA VAL A 15 -7.31 4.50 2.78
C VAL A 15 -8.30 3.41 3.24
N VAL A 16 -8.75 3.47 4.50
CA VAL A 16 -9.71 2.52 5.07
C VAL A 16 -11.11 2.66 4.47
N ASN A 17 -11.56 3.90 4.25
CA ASN A 17 -12.93 4.21 3.84
C ASN A 17 -13.18 4.14 2.33
N HIS A 18 -12.13 4.08 1.50
CA HIS A 18 -12.24 4.01 0.03
C HIS A 18 -11.72 2.69 -0.56
N PRO A 19 -12.26 1.52 -0.14
CA PRO A 19 -11.73 0.20 -0.51
C PRO A 19 -11.74 -0.07 -2.02
N LYS A 20 -12.69 0.48 -2.77
CA LYS A 20 -12.74 0.36 -4.24
C LYS A 20 -11.62 1.13 -4.92
N LEU A 21 -11.37 2.36 -4.47
CA LEU A 21 -10.29 3.20 -4.98
C LEU A 21 -8.92 2.55 -4.74
N ILE A 22 -8.69 2.07 -3.52
CA ILE A 22 -7.44 1.37 -3.16
C ILE A 22 -7.23 0.11 -4.01
N ARG A 23 -8.27 -0.70 -4.21
CA ARG A 23 -8.22 -1.81 -5.17
C ARG A 23 -7.83 -1.30 -6.56
N SER A 24 -8.45 -0.23 -7.05
CA SER A 24 -8.15 0.31 -8.38
C SER A 24 -6.68 0.67 -8.57
N TRP A 25 -6.06 1.28 -7.55
CA TRP A 25 -4.63 1.61 -7.53
C TRP A 25 -3.75 0.37 -7.61
N ILE A 26 -4.00 -0.60 -6.71
CA ILE A 26 -3.21 -1.83 -6.63
C ILE A 26 -3.38 -2.66 -7.91
N ASN A 27 -4.60 -2.81 -8.40
CA ASN A 27 -4.89 -3.59 -9.61
C ASN A 27 -4.27 -2.96 -10.86
N SER A 28 -4.27 -1.63 -10.98
CA SER A 28 -3.58 -0.93 -12.07
C SER A 28 -2.08 -1.20 -12.02
N LYS A 29 -1.46 -1.06 -10.85
CA LYS A 29 -0.03 -1.36 -10.64
C LYS A 29 0.30 -2.83 -10.96
N GLN A 30 -0.49 -3.78 -10.48
CA GLN A 30 -0.27 -5.21 -10.72
C GLN A 30 -0.40 -5.58 -12.20
N LYS A 31 -1.38 -5.00 -12.92
CA LYS A 31 -1.51 -5.19 -14.37
C LYS A 31 -0.32 -4.64 -15.14
N LEU A 32 0.20 -3.48 -14.74
CA LEU A 32 1.40 -2.89 -15.34
C LEU A 32 2.66 -3.73 -15.08
N ILE A 33 2.86 -4.19 -13.83
CA ILE A 33 3.98 -5.10 -13.50
C ILE A 33 3.88 -6.37 -14.34
N LYS A 34 2.70 -7.01 -14.39
CA LYS A 34 2.49 -8.20 -15.22
C LYS A 34 2.82 -7.93 -16.69
N PHE A 35 2.32 -6.82 -17.24
CA PHE A 35 2.62 -6.41 -18.61
C PHE A 35 4.13 -6.30 -18.86
N ALA A 36 4.88 -5.68 -17.94
CA ALA A 36 6.33 -5.55 -18.06
C ALA A 36 7.05 -6.92 -17.97
N LEU A 37 6.63 -7.79 -17.05
CA LEU A 37 7.21 -9.13 -16.88
C LEU A 37 6.94 -10.05 -18.09
N ASP A 38 5.80 -9.87 -18.76
CA ASP A 38 5.40 -10.67 -19.93
C ASP A 38 6.06 -10.21 -21.24
N GLN A 39 6.93 -9.21 -21.22
CA GLN A 39 7.67 -8.78 -22.41
C GLN A 39 8.69 -9.84 -22.81
N LYS A 40 8.52 -10.45 -24.00
CA LYS A 40 9.41 -11.51 -24.48
C LYS A 40 10.85 -11.02 -24.65
N SER A 41 11.07 -9.79 -25.08
CA SER A 41 12.41 -9.21 -25.23
C SER A 41 12.42 -7.72 -24.89
N LEU A 42 13.63 -7.17 -24.68
CA LEU A 42 13.85 -5.75 -24.51
C LEU A 42 14.76 -5.24 -25.62
N SER A 43 14.40 -4.11 -26.23
CA SER A 43 15.28 -3.39 -27.16
C SER A 43 16.58 -2.98 -26.46
N LYS A 44 17.68 -2.83 -27.22
CA LYS A 44 18.97 -2.33 -26.70
C LYS A 44 18.82 -1.02 -25.88
N ASN A 45 17.95 -0.10 -26.31
CA ASN A 45 17.70 1.15 -25.60
C ASN A 45 17.05 0.93 -24.23
N LYS A 46 16.07 0.03 -24.13
CA LYS A 46 15.44 -0.34 -22.84
C LYS A 46 16.41 -1.05 -21.91
N LEU A 47 17.32 -1.87 -22.44
CA LEU A 47 18.37 -2.52 -21.65
C LEU A 47 19.33 -1.48 -21.06
N LYS A 48 19.79 -0.52 -21.89
CA LYS A 48 20.62 0.60 -21.41
C LYS A 48 19.88 1.43 -20.35
N LEU A 49 18.60 1.72 -20.58
CA LEU A 49 17.77 2.45 -19.62
C LEU A 49 17.60 1.68 -18.30
N PHE A 50 17.36 0.36 -18.36
CA PHE A 50 17.25 -0.49 -17.17
C PHE A 50 18.51 -0.42 -16.30
N LEU A 51 19.69 -0.55 -16.90
CA LEU A 51 20.97 -0.48 -16.18
C LEU A 51 21.20 0.90 -15.58
N LEU A 52 20.92 1.97 -16.36
CA LEU A 52 21.02 3.35 -15.88
C LEU A 52 20.10 3.60 -14.67
N LEU A 53 18.84 3.17 -14.74
CA LEU A 53 17.88 3.34 -13.65
C LEU A 53 18.26 2.52 -12.42
N LEU A 54 18.85 1.34 -12.60
CA LEU A 54 19.33 0.51 -11.50
C LEU A 54 20.50 1.17 -10.76
N GLU A 55 21.45 1.75 -11.49
CA GLU A 55 22.54 2.54 -10.89
C GLU A 55 22.02 3.80 -10.18
N ASN A 56 21.06 4.52 -10.79
CA ASN A 56 20.43 5.68 -10.15
C ASN A 56 19.68 5.31 -8.88
N ALA A 57 18.94 4.19 -8.90
CA ALA A 57 18.26 3.68 -7.73
C ALA A 57 19.23 3.35 -6.59
N LYS A 58 20.38 2.75 -6.91
CA LYS A 58 21.44 2.50 -5.93
C LYS A 58 21.94 3.80 -5.30
N LYS A 59 22.34 4.78 -6.12
CA LYS A 59 22.79 6.10 -5.63
C LYS A 59 21.71 6.80 -4.78
N HIS A 60 20.44 6.71 -5.19
CA HIS A 60 19.33 7.28 -4.45
C HIS A 60 19.16 6.66 -3.07
N VAL A 61 19.20 5.32 -2.99
CA VAL A 61 19.09 4.58 -1.72
C VAL A 61 20.33 4.81 -0.87
N ASP A 62 21.53 4.93 -1.45
CA ASP A 62 22.77 5.25 -0.73
C ASP A 62 22.65 6.56 0.05
N GLN A 63 21.97 7.56 -0.53
CA GLN A 63 21.66 8.85 0.09
C GLN A 63 20.41 8.83 0.99
N TRP A 64 19.82 7.66 1.25
CA TRP A 64 18.68 7.52 2.14
C TRP A 64 19.17 7.05 3.50
N GLU A 65 19.07 7.96 4.48
CA GLU A 65 19.44 7.70 5.86
C GLU A 65 18.34 8.25 6.78
N VAL A 66 18.01 7.48 7.81
CA VAL A 66 16.92 7.77 8.75
C VAL A 66 17.32 7.34 10.16
N GLU A 67 16.75 7.99 11.16
CA GLU A 67 17.02 7.68 12.58
C GLU A 67 16.25 6.43 13.06
N ASP A 68 15.13 6.10 12.43
CA ASP A 68 14.33 4.91 12.77
C ASP A 68 15.13 3.63 12.48
N LYS A 69 15.57 2.95 13.55
CA LYS A 69 16.42 1.75 13.46
C LYS A 69 15.82 0.64 12.60
N LYS A 70 14.50 0.46 12.65
CA LYS A 70 13.80 -0.56 11.86
C LYS A 70 13.89 -0.24 10.36
N GLN A 71 13.56 0.99 9.98
CA GLN A 71 13.63 1.43 8.59
C GLN A 71 15.08 1.50 8.10
N GLN A 72 16.03 1.98 8.90
CA GLN A 72 17.44 2.03 8.51
C GLN A 72 18.01 0.63 8.25
N LYS A 73 17.60 -0.38 9.03
CA LYS A 73 17.97 -1.78 8.76
C LYS A 73 17.50 -2.24 7.37
N ILE A 74 16.22 -1.97 7.02
CA ILE A 74 15.65 -2.32 5.72
C ILE A 74 16.37 -1.57 4.59
N ILE A 75 16.69 -0.29 4.79
CA ILE A 75 17.45 0.50 3.82
C ILE A 75 18.84 -0.10 3.60
N ASN A 76 19.56 -0.46 4.66
CA ASN A 76 20.88 -1.09 4.56
C ASN A 76 20.82 -2.45 3.85
N GLU A 77 19.79 -3.25 4.10
CA GLU A 77 19.54 -4.49 3.34
C GLU A 77 19.28 -4.19 1.86
N THR A 78 18.49 -3.16 1.56
CA THR A 78 18.19 -2.71 0.19
C THR A 78 19.46 -2.26 -0.55
N LYS A 79 20.36 -1.51 0.11
CA LYS A 79 21.67 -1.12 -0.45
C LYS A 79 22.46 -2.36 -0.87
N LYS A 80 22.59 -3.34 0.04
CA LYS A 80 23.32 -4.59 -0.21
C LYS A 80 22.71 -5.41 -1.33
N GLU A 81 21.39 -5.56 -1.35
CA GLU A 81 20.71 -6.34 -2.39
C GLU A 81 20.83 -5.69 -3.77
N LEU A 82 20.74 -4.35 -3.86
CA LEU A 82 20.98 -3.64 -5.12
C LEU A 82 22.43 -3.81 -5.60
N ASP A 83 23.42 -3.72 -4.71
CA ASP A 83 24.82 -4.02 -5.04
C ASP A 83 24.99 -5.44 -5.59
N GLN A 84 24.34 -6.43 -4.97
CA GLN A 84 24.36 -7.82 -5.43
C GLN A 84 23.73 -7.98 -6.81
N ILE A 85 22.62 -7.29 -7.08
CA ILE A 85 21.94 -7.35 -8.38
C ILE A 85 22.84 -6.73 -9.47
N ILE A 86 23.37 -5.53 -9.23
CA ILE A 86 24.23 -4.79 -10.17
C ILE A 86 25.47 -5.60 -10.53
N ASN A 87 26.14 -6.17 -9.54
CA ASN A 87 27.38 -6.93 -9.73
C ASN A 87 27.16 -8.39 -10.18
N SER A 88 25.91 -8.80 -10.38
CA SER A 88 25.60 -10.17 -10.76
C SER A 88 25.96 -10.44 -12.22
N LYS A 89 26.95 -11.30 -12.47
CA LYS A 89 27.25 -11.84 -13.82
C LYS A 89 26.03 -12.49 -14.48
N ILE A 90 25.09 -12.99 -13.67
CA ILE A 90 23.84 -13.62 -14.14
C ILE A 90 22.87 -12.57 -14.72
N LEU A 91 22.93 -11.30 -14.28
CA LEU A 91 22.05 -10.24 -14.75
C LEU A 91 22.10 -10.09 -16.27
N PHE A 92 23.31 -9.94 -16.83
CA PHE A 92 23.51 -9.80 -18.27
C PHE A 92 23.01 -11.02 -19.05
N LYS A 93 23.24 -12.24 -18.55
CA LYS A 93 22.72 -13.47 -19.16
C LYS A 93 21.19 -13.49 -19.19
N LYS A 94 20.52 -12.99 -18.14
CA LYS A 94 19.05 -12.95 -18.10
C LYS A 94 18.47 -11.86 -18.99
N LEU A 95 19.12 -10.70 -19.05
CA LEU A 95 18.72 -9.56 -19.89
C LEU A 95 18.69 -9.91 -21.39
N ASN A 96 19.59 -10.80 -21.83
CA ASN A 96 19.66 -11.27 -23.22
C ASN A 96 18.78 -12.51 -23.52
N SER A 97 17.85 -12.86 -22.63
CA SER A 97 17.03 -14.06 -22.77
C SER A 97 15.54 -13.72 -22.81
N ASP A 98 14.73 -14.67 -23.29
CA ASP A 98 13.27 -14.48 -23.34
C ASP A 98 12.68 -14.17 -21.96
N TYR A 99 11.77 -13.21 -21.89
CA TYR A 99 11.16 -12.73 -20.64
C TYR A 99 12.19 -12.25 -19.62
N PRO A 100 13.06 -11.28 -19.97
CA PRO A 100 14.22 -10.92 -19.17
C PRO A 100 13.83 -10.39 -17.78
N LEU A 101 12.80 -9.53 -17.69
CA LEU A 101 12.36 -8.95 -16.42
C LEU A 101 11.75 -10.00 -15.47
N LYS A 102 10.97 -10.93 -16.00
CA LYS A 102 10.44 -12.08 -15.25
C LYS A 102 11.55 -12.94 -14.69
N LYS A 103 12.59 -13.21 -15.49
CA LYS A 103 13.75 -14.00 -15.07
C LYS A 103 14.61 -13.29 -14.02
N ILE A 104 14.69 -11.96 -14.06
CA ILE A 104 15.35 -11.16 -13.01
C ILE A 104 14.59 -11.31 -11.69
N ILE A 105 13.28 -11.05 -11.67
CA ILE A 105 12.46 -11.21 -10.46
C ILE A 105 12.51 -12.63 -9.91
N SER A 106 12.44 -13.65 -10.77
CA SER A 106 12.53 -15.03 -10.31
C SER A 106 13.90 -15.37 -9.73
N LYS A 107 14.98 -14.78 -10.26
CA LYS A 107 16.35 -15.03 -9.78
C LYS A 107 16.59 -14.35 -8.44
N PHE A 108 16.02 -13.17 -8.24
CA PHE A 108 16.12 -12.38 -7.01
C PHE A 108 14.82 -12.47 -6.22
N ASN A 109 14.31 -13.70 -6.00
CA ASN A 109 13.05 -13.90 -5.28
C ASN A 109 13.20 -13.70 -3.75
N SER A 110 14.39 -13.89 -3.21
CA SER A 110 14.72 -13.79 -1.78
C SER A 110 15.01 -12.36 -1.29
N ILE A 111 14.95 -11.36 -2.17
CA ILE A 111 15.18 -9.96 -1.80
C ILE A 111 14.05 -9.42 -0.93
N ASN A 112 14.35 -8.39 -0.16
CA ASN A 112 13.38 -7.69 0.65
C ASN A 112 12.31 -6.96 -0.21
N ASN A 113 11.23 -6.52 0.43
CA ASN A 113 10.12 -5.88 -0.27
C ASN A 113 10.47 -4.50 -0.86
N GLU A 114 11.36 -3.73 -0.24
CA GLU A 114 11.75 -2.41 -0.75
C GLU A 114 12.62 -2.54 -2.00
N THR A 115 13.58 -3.47 -2.03
CA THR A 115 14.35 -3.82 -3.24
C THR A 115 13.45 -4.29 -4.36
N ARG A 116 12.44 -5.13 -4.05
CA ARG A 116 11.46 -5.59 -5.04
C ARG A 116 10.64 -4.42 -5.59
N GLU A 117 10.25 -3.47 -4.76
CA GLU A 117 9.51 -2.27 -5.19
C GLU A 117 10.37 -1.29 -6.00
N VAL A 118 11.67 -1.20 -5.72
CA VAL A 118 12.63 -0.48 -6.58
C VAL A 118 12.66 -1.12 -7.97
N LEU A 119 12.83 -2.45 -8.07
CA LEU A 119 12.82 -3.15 -9.36
C LEU A 119 11.50 -3.00 -10.10
N ASN A 120 10.37 -3.14 -9.41
CA ASN A 120 9.04 -2.94 -9.99
C ASN A 120 8.92 -1.52 -10.58
N SER A 121 9.37 -0.51 -9.85
CA SER A 121 9.34 0.89 -10.30
C SER A 121 10.20 1.09 -11.56
N ILE A 122 11.41 0.53 -11.58
CA ILE A 122 12.28 0.53 -12.77
C ILE A 122 11.55 -0.11 -13.97
N PHE A 123 10.88 -1.26 -13.78
CA PHE A 123 10.17 -1.92 -14.86
C PHE A 123 9.05 -1.07 -15.45
N LEU A 124 8.33 -0.30 -14.63
CA LEU A 124 7.28 0.60 -15.11
C LEU A 124 7.86 1.74 -15.97
N GLU A 125 9.02 2.26 -15.59
CA GLU A 125 9.72 3.33 -16.31
C GLU A 125 10.26 2.89 -17.68
N LEU A 126 10.40 1.58 -17.92
CA LEU A 126 10.76 1.06 -19.24
C LEU A 126 9.61 1.17 -20.26
N PHE A 127 8.38 1.42 -19.81
CA PHE A 127 7.17 1.47 -20.65
C PHE A 127 6.29 2.70 -20.34
N PRO A 128 6.83 3.94 -20.40
CA PRO A 128 6.15 5.14 -19.89
C PRO A 128 4.79 5.37 -20.55
N LYS A 129 4.68 5.24 -21.88
CA LYS A 129 3.40 5.37 -22.60
C LYS A 129 2.31 4.42 -22.09
N VAL A 130 2.69 3.18 -21.76
CA VAL A 130 1.74 2.18 -21.23
C VAL A 130 1.41 2.51 -19.78
N THR A 131 2.42 2.82 -18.96
CA THR A 131 2.26 3.24 -17.57
C THR A 131 1.32 4.45 -17.44
N ASP A 132 1.53 5.50 -18.23
CA ASP A 132 0.71 6.71 -18.24
C ASP A 132 -0.75 6.43 -18.61
N SER A 133 -1.01 5.49 -19.53
CA SER A 133 -2.37 5.10 -19.92
C SER A 133 -3.20 4.51 -18.77
N TYR A 134 -2.56 3.99 -17.72
CA TYR A 134 -3.21 3.44 -16.54
C TYR A 134 -3.53 4.48 -15.46
N SER A 135 -2.96 5.69 -15.52
CA SER A 135 -3.30 6.78 -14.58
C SER A 135 -4.81 7.06 -14.56
N LYS A 136 -5.44 7.09 -15.74
CA LYS A 136 -6.89 7.26 -15.93
C LYS A 136 -7.73 6.12 -15.35
N LYS A 137 -7.13 4.94 -15.14
CA LYS A 137 -7.80 3.74 -14.60
C LYS A 137 -7.71 3.64 -13.07
N MET A 138 -6.97 4.53 -12.41
CA MET A 138 -6.82 4.53 -10.96
C MET A 138 -8.00 5.16 -10.20
N ASN A 139 -8.99 5.71 -10.90
CA ASN A 139 -10.22 6.22 -10.28
C ASN A 139 -11.39 5.25 -10.49
N ILE A 140 -12.31 5.20 -9.52
CA ILE A 140 -13.54 4.41 -9.61
C ILE A 140 -14.64 5.06 -8.76
N SER A 141 -15.88 5.04 -9.23
CA SER A 141 -17.03 5.52 -8.46
C SER A 141 -17.18 4.73 -7.16
N ASP A 142 -17.46 5.42 -6.05
CA ASP A 142 -17.78 4.78 -4.76
C ASP A 142 -19.23 4.26 -4.66
N LYS A 143 -20.05 4.42 -5.72
CA LYS A 143 -21.40 3.84 -5.76
C LYS A 143 -21.32 2.31 -5.72
N VAL A 144 -22.12 1.69 -4.86
CA VAL A 144 -22.16 0.22 -4.71
C VAL A 144 -23.61 -0.23 -4.68
N THR A 145 -23.99 -1.04 -5.67
CA THR A 145 -25.23 -1.82 -5.64
C THR A 145 -24.93 -3.15 -4.95
N LEU A 146 -25.41 -3.27 -3.71
CA LEU A 146 -25.26 -4.49 -2.92
C LEU A 146 -26.38 -5.45 -3.26
N ASN A 147 -26.04 -6.70 -3.57
CA ASN A 147 -27.04 -7.76 -3.64
C ASN A 147 -27.29 -8.28 -2.22
N THR A 148 -28.30 -7.72 -1.55
CA THR A 148 -28.69 -8.09 -0.18
C THR A 148 -29.58 -9.34 -0.12
N ASN A 149 -29.88 -9.99 -1.25
CA ASN A 149 -30.66 -11.23 -1.30
C ASN A 149 -29.83 -12.49 -1.02
N TYR A 150 -28.54 -12.33 -0.72
CA TYR A 150 -27.68 -13.41 -0.26
C TYR A 150 -28.15 -13.96 1.09
N SER A 151 -27.88 -15.24 1.31
CA SER A 151 -28.14 -15.89 2.59
C SER A 151 -27.03 -15.62 3.59
N ILE A 152 -27.33 -15.81 4.88
CA ILE A 152 -26.33 -15.80 5.95
C ILE A 152 -25.27 -16.88 5.73
N ALA A 153 -25.60 -18.03 5.16
CA ALA A 153 -24.61 -19.05 4.77
C ALA A 153 -23.54 -18.49 3.82
N LYS A 154 -23.97 -17.75 2.79
CA LYS A 154 -23.05 -17.11 1.84
C LYS A 154 -22.18 -16.06 2.54
N LEU A 155 -22.75 -15.24 3.42
CA LEU A 155 -22.00 -14.25 4.20
C LEU A 155 -20.93 -14.90 5.09
N LYS A 156 -21.29 -15.97 5.83
CA LYS A 156 -20.34 -16.75 6.64
C LYS A 156 -19.18 -17.30 5.79
N SER A 157 -19.49 -17.81 4.59
CA SER A 157 -18.47 -18.31 3.65
C SER A 157 -17.51 -17.20 3.21
N LEU A 158 -18.02 -16.03 2.83
CA LEU A 158 -17.20 -14.87 2.44
C LEU A 158 -16.28 -14.41 3.57
N ILE A 159 -16.80 -14.35 4.81
CA ILE A 159 -15.99 -14.00 5.99
C ILE A 159 -14.86 -15.02 6.18
N LYS A 160 -15.16 -16.32 6.14
CA LYS A 160 -14.16 -17.38 6.30
C LYS A 160 -13.07 -17.34 5.21
N GLN A 161 -13.45 -17.05 3.97
CA GLN A 161 -12.52 -17.00 2.83
C GLN A 161 -11.65 -15.74 2.85
N ASN A 162 -12.26 -14.57 3.00
CA ASN A 162 -11.58 -13.31 2.74
C ASN A 162 -11.05 -12.61 4.00
N TYR A 163 -11.63 -12.93 5.16
CA TYR A 163 -11.32 -12.30 6.45
C TYR A 163 -10.77 -13.31 7.47
N LYS A 164 -10.22 -14.44 7.03
CA LYS A 164 -9.50 -15.39 7.90
C LYS A 164 -8.48 -14.69 8.81
N TRP A 165 -7.76 -13.70 8.26
CA TRP A 165 -6.79 -12.89 8.98
C TRP A 165 -7.40 -12.14 10.18
N ALA A 166 -8.63 -11.65 10.06
CA ALA A 166 -9.32 -10.94 11.13
C ALA A 166 -9.83 -11.91 12.21
N LEU A 167 -10.32 -13.08 11.79
CA LEU A 167 -10.84 -14.12 12.69
C LEU A 167 -9.75 -14.75 13.57
N GLN A 168 -8.49 -14.67 13.17
CA GLN A 168 -7.35 -15.20 13.93
C GLN A 168 -6.92 -14.29 15.09
N ILE A 169 -7.46 -13.07 15.19
CA ILE A 169 -7.10 -12.11 16.24
C ILE A 169 -7.87 -12.41 17.52
N ASN A 170 -7.17 -12.50 18.64
CA ASN A 170 -7.79 -12.66 19.95
C ASN A 170 -8.18 -11.29 20.55
N PHE A 171 -9.44 -10.89 20.36
CA PHE A 171 -9.97 -9.65 20.93
C PHE A 171 -10.25 -9.69 22.43
N ASN A 172 -9.95 -10.79 23.13
CA ASN A 172 -9.92 -10.79 24.59
C ASN A 172 -8.66 -10.11 25.13
N HIS A 173 -7.58 -10.06 24.35
CA HIS A 173 -6.36 -9.38 24.73
C HIS A 173 -6.55 -7.85 24.67
N SER A 174 -6.05 -7.15 25.70
CA SER A 174 -6.08 -5.68 25.74
C SER A 174 -5.23 -5.06 24.63
N SER A 175 -4.15 -5.72 24.21
CA SER A 175 -3.30 -5.28 23.10
C SER A 175 -4.06 -5.15 21.78
N SER A 176 -5.04 -6.03 21.53
CA SER A 176 -5.82 -6.02 20.29
C SER A 176 -6.96 -5.01 20.26
N LYS A 177 -7.16 -4.29 21.37
CA LYS A 177 -8.15 -3.19 21.53
C LYS A 177 -7.48 -1.95 22.12
N TYR A 178 -6.17 -1.79 21.89
CA TYR A 178 -5.34 -0.81 22.59
C TYR A 178 -5.62 0.62 22.14
N PHE A 179 -5.78 0.82 20.84
CA PHE A 179 -6.05 2.14 20.27
C PHE A 179 -7.51 2.34 19.85
N PHE A 180 -7.93 3.59 19.71
CA PHE A 180 -9.12 3.97 18.98
C PHE A 180 -8.85 5.21 18.13
N TRP A 181 -9.45 5.26 16.96
CA TRP A 181 -9.36 6.42 16.06
C TRP A 181 -10.45 7.43 16.40
N TYR A 182 -10.15 8.72 16.37
CA TYR A 182 -11.14 9.79 16.56
C TYR A 182 -10.77 11.02 15.72
N VAL A 183 -11.69 11.99 15.58
CA VAL A 183 -11.38 13.30 14.98
C VAL A 183 -11.24 14.31 16.11
N SER A 184 -10.09 15.00 16.15
CA SER A 184 -9.88 16.09 17.09
C SER A 184 -10.76 17.28 16.72
N GLU A 185 -11.50 17.83 17.69
CA GLU A 185 -12.34 19.01 17.49
C GLU A 185 -11.50 20.24 17.12
N THR A 186 -10.39 20.46 17.82
CA THR A 186 -9.53 21.63 17.63
C THR A 186 -8.77 21.62 16.31
N LYS A 187 -8.34 20.44 15.83
CA LYS A 187 -7.50 20.32 14.63
C LYS A 187 -8.26 19.76 13.42
N GLN A 188 -9.50 19.30 13.60
CA GLN A 188 -10.31 18.60 12.59
C GLN A 188 -9.57 17.47 11.86
N GLU A 189 -8.60 16.86 12.56
CA GLU A 189 -7.75 15.82 12.01
C GLU A 189 -7.98 14.48 12.73
N PRO A 190 -7.90 13.36 11.99
CA PRO A 190 -7.79 12.03 12.58
C PRO A 190 -6.62 11.90 13.56
N ARG A 191 -6.91 11.33 14.72
CA ARG A 191 -5.97 11.07 15.81
C ARG A 191 -6.16 9.65 16.35
N LEU A 192 -5.19 9.20 17.13
CA LEU A 192 -5.22 7.94 17.87
C LEU A 192 -5.28 8.25 19.36
N GLY A 193 -6.25 7.64 20.04
CA GLY A 193 -6.35 7.62 21.50
C GLY A 193 -6.07 6.20 22.02
N ILE A 194 -5.65 6.10 23.28
CA ILE A 194 -5.40 4.85 24.00
C ILE A 194 -6.67 4.48 24.77
N SER A 195 -7.27 3.33 24.48
CA SER A 195 -8.60 2.93 24.97
C SER A 195 -8.73 2.91 26.50
N ILE A 196 -7.65 2.60 27.22
CA ILE A 196 -7.64 2.50 28.69
C ILE A 196 -7.33 3.82 29.40
N LYS A 197 -6.85 4.85 28.67
CA LYS A 197 -6.32 6.08 29.26
C LYS A 197 -7.09 7.31 28.80
N ASP A 198 -7.37 7.39 27.51
CA ASP A 198 -7.89 8.60 26.89
C ASP A 198 -9.42 8.59 26.89
N HIS A 199 -10.01 9.73 27.24
CA HIS A 199 -11.44 9.96 27.08
C HIS A 199 -11.83 9.98 25.60
N GLY A 200 -13.10 9.77 25.30
CA GLY A 200 -13.62 9.92 23.93
C GLY A 200 -13.71 8.63 23.11
N TYR A 201 -13.47 7.45 23.69
CA TYR A 201 -13.72 6.16 23.03
C TYR A 201 -15.17 6.04 22.47
N LYS A 202 -16.14 6.69 23.12
CA LYS A 202 -17.53 6.77 22.64
C LYS A 202 -17.68 7.52 21.30
N LYS A 203 -16.75 8.44 20.98
CA LYS A 203 -16.69 9.22 19.73
C LYS A 203 -15.74 8.60 18.68
N ARG A 204 -15.35 7.34 18.85
CA ARG A 204 -14.39 6.69 17.94
C ARG A 204 -14.95 6.56 16.51
N LEU A 205 -14.05 6.63 15.54
CA LEU A 205 -14.31 6.30 14.15
C LEU A 205 -14.37 4.78 13.97
N PRO A 206 -15.23 4.26 13.05
CA PRO A 206 -15.40 2.83 12.81
C PRO A 206 -14.28 2.25 11.93
N LEU A 207 -13.01 2.48 12.31
CA LEU A 207 -11.82 2.00 11.60
C LEU A 207 -11.29 0.66 12.16
N ASP A 208 -11.93 0.14 13.21
CA ASP A 208 -11.67 -1.14 13.86
C ASP A 208 -12.26 -2.33 13.06
N ILE A 209 -11.96 -2.37 11.77
CA ILE A 209 -12.49 -3.34 10.80
C ILE A 209 -12.38 -4.79 11.30
N ALA A 210 -11.20 -5.17 11.79
CA ALA A 210 -10.95 -6.53 12.24
C ALA A 210 -11.89 -6.91 13.39
N LYS A 211 -12.13 -5.97 14.31
CA LYS A 211 -13.06 -6.14 15.44
C LYS A 211 -14.50 -6.23 14.96
N GLN A 212 -14.91 -5.37 14.03
CA GLN A 212 -16.26 -5.41 13.46
C GLN A 212 -16.56 -6.74 12.73
N ILE A 213 -15.57 -7.29 12.00
CA ILE A 213 -15.70 -8.62 11.37
C ILE A 213 -15.82 -9.71 12.42
N TYR A 214 -14.98 -9.67 13.47
CA TYR A 214 -15.05 -10.63 14.56
C TYR A 214 -16.43 -10.62 15.23
N ASP A 215 -16.92 -9.44 15.60
CA ASP A 215 -18.23 -9.27 16.25
C ASP A 215 -19.38 -9.74 15.37
N LEU A 216 -19.35 -9.40 14.08
CA LEU A 216 -20.31 -9.91 13.12
C LEU A 216 -20.27 -11.44 13.08
N ASN A 217 -19.07 -12.04 12.99
CA ASN A 217 -18.93 -13.50 12.93
C ASN A 217 -19.51 -14.18 14.17
N GLU A 218 -19.26 -13.64 15.37
CA GLU A 218 -19.83 -14.17 16.61
C GLU A 218 -21.36 -14.07 16.64
N THR A 219 -21.93 -12.94 16.20
CA THR A 219 -23.39 -12.82 16.07
C THR A 219 -23.94 -13.83 15.08
N LEU A 220 -23.33 -13.97 13.89
CA LEU A 220 -23.81 -14.84 12.83
C LEU A 220 -23.85 -16.33 13.23
N LYS A 221 -23.03 -16.79 14.19
CA LYS A 221 -23.07 -18.17 14.71
C LYS A 221 -24.48 -18.56 15.18
N LYS A 222 -25.21 -17.61 15.78
CA LYS A 222 -26.56 -17.83 16.34
C LYS A 222 -27.68 -17.61 15.31
N ILE A 223 -27.34 -17.24 14.08
CA ILE A 223 -28.32 -16.88 13.05
C ILE A 223 -28.54 -18.05 12.06
N PRO A 224 -29.80 -18.38 11.73
CA PRO A 224 -30.12 -19.43 10.76
C PRO A 224 -29.45 -19.20 9.40
N SER A 225 -28.80 -20.22 8.87
CA SER A 225 -28.01 -20.14 7.62
C SER A 225 -28.84 -19.77 6.38
N LYS A 226 -30.15 -20.10 6.37
CA LYS A 226 -31.07 -19.79 5.26
C LYS A 226 -31.61 -18.35 5.29
N MET A 227 -31.54 -17.66 6.43
CA MET A 227 -32.00 -16.26 6.58
C MET A 227 -31.30 -15.37 5.55
N LYS A 228 -32.00 -14.36 5.05
CA LYS A 228 -31.46 -13.42 4.07
C LYS A 228 -30.74 -12.25 4.75
N ILE A 229 -29.75 -11.66 4.07
CA ILE A 229 -29.00 -10.51 4.60
C ILE A 229 -29.90 -9.30 4.85
N ASN A 230 -30.90 -9.05 4.00
CA ASN A 230 -31.88 -7.98 4.21
C ASN A 230 -32.67 -8.16 5.52
N GLU A 231 -33.20 -9.36 5.77
CA GLU A 231 -33.91 -9.73 7.01
C GLU A 231 -33.00 -9.57 8.24
N PHE A 232 -31.76 -10.03 8.14
CA PHE A 232 -30.77 -9.85 9.20
C PHE A 232 -30.50 -8.35 9.48
N CYS A 233 -30.32 -7.53 8.45
CA CYS A 233 -30.06 -6.10 8.58
C CYS A 233 -31.24 -5.31 9.18
N LEU A 234 -32.48 -5.80 9.05
CA LEU A 234 -33.63 -5.19 9.74
C LEU A 234 -33.53 -5.36 11.26
N LYS A 235 -33.03 -6.52 11.73
CA LYS A 235 -32.85 -6.83 13.15
C LYS A 235 -31.53 -6.32 13.73
N TYR A 236 -30.47 -6.29 12.92
CA TYR A 236 -29.11 -5.96 13.33
C TYR A 236 -28.50 -4.86 12.47
N TYR A 237 -29.17 -3.70 12.41
CA TYR A 237 -28.80 -2.58 11.54
C TYR A 237 -27.34 -2.12 11.68
N GLY A 238 -26.77 -2.20 12.89
CA GLY A 238 -25.38 -1.82 13.17
C GLY A 238 -24.33 -2.55 12.30
N TYR A 239 -24.63 -3.77 11.82
CA TYR A 239 -23.72 -4.52 10.96
C TYR A 239 -23.83 -4.17 9.47
N LYS A 240 -24.78 -3.32 9.06
CA LYS A 240 -25.00 -2.96 7.65
C LYS A 240 -23.73 -2.46 6.96
N SER A 241 -22.94 -1.61 7.63
CA SER A 241 -21.70 -1.05 7.08
C SER A 241 -20.63 -2.12 6.83
N ILE A 242 -20.39 -3.00 7.81
CA ILE A 242 -19.38 -4.04 7.68
C ILE A 242 -19.81 -5.14 6.69
N ILE A 243 -21.11 -5.46 6.60
CA ILE A 243 -21.66 -6.35 5.58
C ILE A 243 -21.45 -5.76 4.18
N LYS A 244 -21.77 -4.47 3.99
CA LYS A 244 -21.49 -3.76 2.73
C LYS A 244 -20.03 -3.90 2.33
N ARG A 245 -19.11 -3.77 3.30
CA ARG A 245 -17.67 -3.89 3.09
C ARG A 245 -17.24 -5.30 2.67
N ILE A 246 -17.77 -6.35 3.32
CA ILE A 246 -17.54 -7.75 2.92
C ILE A 246 -17.99 -8.01 1.48
N LEU A 247 -19.17 -7.50 1.09
CA LEU A 247 -19.71 -7.66 -0.26
C LEU A 247 -18.92 -6.85 -1.31
N ILE A 248 -18.33 -5.72 -0.94
CA ILE A 248 -17.34 -5.01 -1.79
C ILE A 248 -16.13 -5.91 -1.98
N ASN A 249 -15.60 -6.49 -0.90
CA ASN A 249 -14.39 -7.31 -0.98
C ASN A 249 -14.56 -8.58 -1.83
N GLU A 250 -15.75 -9.18 -1.84
CA GLU A 250 -16.08 -10.28 -2.76
C GLU A 250 -15.82 -9.91 -4.23
N LYS A 251 -16.22 -8.70 -4.66
CA LYS A 251 -16.11 -8.25 -6.05
C LYS A 251 -14.74 -7.63 -6.35
N TYR A 252 -14.09 -7.07 -5.34
CA TYR A 252 -12.91 -6.24 -5.49
C TYR A 252 -11.76 -6.78 -4.63
N MET A 253 -10.95 -7.69 -5.17
CA MET A 253 -9.73 -8.19 -4.50
C MET A 253 -8.77 -7.01 -4.14
N PHE A 254 -7.94 -7.11 -3.10
CA PHE A 254 -7.09 -6.01 -2.60
C PHE A 254 -7.83 -4.77 -2.07
N SER A 255 -9.14 -4.84 -1.86
CA SER A 255 -9.92 -3.75 -1.28
C SER A 255 -9.81 -3.64 0.25
N GLU A 256 -8.87 -4.37 0.86
CA GLU A 256 -8.77 -4.55 2.30
C GLU A 256 -7.34 -4.35 2.81
N ILE A 257 -7.21 -3.58 3.89
CA ILE A 257 -6.01 -3.56 4.72
C ILE A 257 -6.13 -4.73 5.69
N LYS A 258 -5.26 -5.73 5.55
CA LYS A 258 -5.29 -6.96 6.37
C LYS A 258 -4.49 -6.80 7.66
N GLU A 259 -4.87 -5.82 8.48
CA GLU A 259 -4.20 -5.52 9.75
C GLU A 259 -5.22 -5.06 10.80
N ASN A 260 -4.91 -5.28 12.09
CA ASN A 260 -5.72 -4.76 13.18
C ASN A 260 -5.37 -3.30 13.47
N LEU A 261 -6.17 -2.37 12.96
CA LEU A 261 -5.90 -0.94 13.08
C LEU A 261 -6.15 -0.35 14.49
N VAL A 262 -6.42 -1.20 15.48
CA VAL A 262 -6.54 -0.82 16.88
C VAL A 262 -5.60 -1.61 17.79
N ASP A 263 -4.65 -2.36 17.22
CA ASP A 263 -3.65 -3.10 17.97
C ASP A 263 -2.53 -2.21 18.51
N LYS A 264 -1.99 -2.54 19.68
CA LYS A 264 -0.85 -1.86 20.30
C LYS A 264 0.38 -1.80 19.38
N ASN A 265 0.57 -2.81 18.54
CA ASN A 265 1.72 -2.93 17.65
C ASN A 265 1.45 -2.39 16.23
N MET A 266 0.25 -1.87 15.95
CA MET A 266 -0.07 -1.25 14.66
C MET A 266 0.92 -0.12 14.35
N ARG A 267 1.32 -0.01 13.07
CA ARG A 267 2.10 1.12 12.56
C ARG A 267 1.31 1.95 11.55
N PRO A 268 0.58 3.00 11.99
CA PRO A 268 -0.17 3.89 11.10
C PRO A 268 0.64 4.46 9.94
N ILE A 269 1.92 4.73 10.17
CA ILE A 269 2.85 5.21 9.14
C ILE A 269 2.93 4.29 7.93
N ASP A 270 2.71 2.99 8.07
CA ASP A 270 2.74 2.06 6.93
C ASP A 270 1.55 2.30 5.98
N ILE A 271 0.39 2.73 6.50
CA ILE A 271 -0.77 3.18 5.69
C ILE A 271 -0.46 4.50 4.97
N LEU A 272 0.21 5.43 5.66
CA LEU A 272 0.62 6.71 5.07
C LEU A 272 1.62 6.50 3.93
N ARG A 273 2.63 5.66 4.17
CA ARG A 273 3.64 5.26 3.17
C ARG A 273 2.98 4.67 1.94
N PHE A 274 2.04 3.74 2.13
CA PHE A 274 1.28 3.15 1.04
C PHE A 274 0.62 4.22 0.18
N LYS A 275 -0.18 5.12 0.77
CA LYS A 275 -0.87 6.16 0.01
C LYS A 275 0.13 7.08 -0.70
N LEU A 276 1.13 7.58 0.01
CA LEU A 276 2.09 8.56 -0.50
C LEU A 276 3.01 8.00 -1.59
N SER A 277 3.26 6.69 -1.59
CA SER A 277 3.99 6.04 -2.68
C SER A 277 3.30 6.21 -4.05
N PHE A 278 1.97 6.33 -4.09
CA PHE A 278 1.23 6.62 -5.34
C PHE A 278 1.28 8.10 -5.74
N PHE A 279 1.67 9.00 -4.82
CA PHE A 279 1.84 10.43 -5.09
C PHE A 279 3.28 10.81 -5.46
N GLY A 280 4.18 9.83 -5.61
CA GLY A 280 5.58 10.08 -5.94
C GLY A 280 6.44 10.52 -4.76
N ALA A 281 5.99 10.28 -3.53
CA ALA A 281 6.82 10.50 -2.34
C ALA A 281 7.96 9.49 -2.27
N CYS A 282 9.15 9.97 -1.90
CA CYS A 282 10.35 9.16 -1.72
C CYS A 282 11.03 9.46 -0.37
N LYS A 283 12.07 8.70 -0.04
CA LYS A 283 12.89 8.85 1.18
C LYS A 283 12.04 9.00 2.45
N PHE A 284 11.22 7.99 2.71
CA PHE A 284 10.39 7.97 3.91
C PHE A 284 11.28 7.87 5.15
N ASP A 285 11.16 8.85 6.04
CA ASP A 285 11.93 8.99 7.28
C ASP A 285 10.95 8.97 8.45
N PRO A 286 10.63 7.78 9.00
CA PRO A 286 9.77 7.68 10.18
C PRO A 286 10.41 8.40 11.36
N LYS A 287 9.69 9.34 11.97
CA LYS A 287 10.13 10.03 13.20
C LYS A 287 9.42 9.51 14.44
N SER A 288 8.29 8.84 14.25
CA SER A 288 7.59 8.04 15.26
C SER A 288 6.64 7.05 14.58
N ASN A 289 5.90 6.26 15.37
CA ASN A 289 4.81 5.44 14.83
C ASN A 289 3.62 6.26 14.28
N LEU A 290 3.56 7.57 14.53
CA LEU A 290 2.40 8.41 14.18
C LEU A 290 2.64 9.33 12.98
N TRP A 291 3.90 9.59 12.63
CA TRP A 291 4.24 10.51 11.54
C TRP A 291 5.59 10.18 10.91
N THR A 292 5.73 10.55 9.64
CA THR A 292 6.94 10.34 8.85
C THR A 292 7.22 11.57 7.99
N ARG A 293 8.49 11.89 7.80
CA ARG A 293 8.94 12.84 6.79
C ARG A 293 9.04 12.15 5.44
N ILE A 294 8.72 12.88 4.39
CA ILE A 294 8.87 12.45 3.01
C ILE A 294 9.56 13.54 2.22
N THR A 295 10.08 13.15 1.07
CA THR A 295 10.54 14.11 0.06
C THR A 295 9.74 13.97 -1.22
N LEU A 296 9.34 15.10 -1.79
CA LEU A 296 8.67 15.21 -3.08
C LEU A 296 9.51 16.07 -4.03
N PHE A 297 9.59 15.63 -5.29
CA PHE A 297 10.27 16.32 -6.38
C PHE A 297 11.74 16.70 -6.06
N GLN A 298 12.41 15.97 -5.17
CA GLN A 298 13.83 16.18 -4.89
C GLN A 298 14.62 16.02 -6.18
N GLY A 299 15.51 16.96 -6.51
CA GLY A 299 16.40 16.83 -7.67
C GLY A 299 15.70 16.92 -9.03
N ILE A 300 14.38 17.12 -9.07
CA ILE A 300 13.63 17.30 -10.33
C ILE A 300 13.80 18.76 -10.80
N PRO A 301 14.08 18.99 -12.10
CA PRO A 301 14.16 20.34 -12.64
C PRO A 301 12.85 21.12 -12.49
N LEU A 302 12.95 22.44 -12.34
CA LEU A 302 11.79 23.32 -12.39
C LEU A 302 11.07 23.20 -13.75
N PRO A 303 9.76 23.45 -13.82
CA PRO A 303 9.00 23.35 -15.09
C PRO A 303 9.64 24.12 -16.25
N LYS A 304 10.12 25.35 -16.00
CA LYS A 304 10.83 26.18 -17.00
C LYS A 304 12.16 25.57 -17.50
N ASN A 305 12.74 24.66 -16.73
CA ASN A 305 14.00 23.98 -17.03
C ASN A 305 13.80 22.57 -17.59
N LEU A 306 12.55 22.11 -17.75
CA LEU A 306 12.25 20.83 -18.40
C LEU A 306 12.50 20.96 -19.91
N LYS A 307 13.73 20.66 -20.35
CA LYS A 307 14.09 20.63 -21.77
C LYS A 307 13.90 19.21 -22.34
N GLY A 308 12.89 19.03 -23.19
CA GLY A 308 12.65 17.82 -23.97
C GLY A 308 12.00 16.64 -23.21
N ASN A 309 11.78 15.53 -23.93
CA ASN A 309 11.07 14.32 -23.45
C ASN A 309 11.96 13.35 -22.64
N LYS A 310 12.81 13.84 -21.72
CA LYS A 310 13.68 12.98 -20.89
C LYS A 310 13.16 12.76 -19.47
N THR A 311 11.85 12.58 -19.31
CA THR A 311 11.19 12.43 -18.00
C THR A 311 11.64 11.20 -17.20
N HIS A 312 12.03 10.11 -17.88
CA HIS A 312 12.57 8.89 -17.25
C HIS A 312 13.90 9.12 -16.52
N LEU A 313 14.61 10.23 -16.79
CA LEU A 313 15.83 10.60 -16.05
C LEU A 313 15.55 11.15 -14.65
N PHE A 314 14.27 11.35 -14.29
CA PHE A 314 13.88 11.90 -12.99
C PHE A 314 13.46 10.84 -11.96
N SER A 315 13.40 9.57 -12.34
CA SER A 315 13.17 8.47 -11.41
C SER A 315 14.43 8.22 -10.58
N PHE A 316 14.26 8.02 -9.27
CA PHE A 316 15.35 7.89 -8.29
C PHE A 316 16.30 9.10 -8.26
N PRO A 317 15.80 10.30 -7.94
CA PRO A 317 16.61 11.50 -7.99
C PRO A 317 17.69 11.50 -6.90
N VAL A 318 18.90 11.89 -7.27
CA VAL A 318 20.03 12.04 -6.35
C VAL A 318 20.29 13.51 -6.09
N LEU A 319 20.70 13.85 -4.87
CA LEU A 319 21.32 15.15 -4.62
C LEU A 319 22.74 15.07 -5.14
N ASN A 320 23.11 15.99 -6.04
CA ASN A 320 24.53 16.21 -6.28
C ASN A 320 25.12 16.79 -4.99
N SER A 321 26.30 16.32 -4.59
CA SER A 321 27.08 17.01 -3.56
C SER A 321 27.13 18.49 -3.95
N TYR A 322 26.73 19.36 -3.04
CA TYR A 322 27.09 20.76 -3.17
C TYR A 322 28.63 20.77 -3.12
N GLY A 323 29.24 20.96 -4.28
CA GLY A 323 30.68 21.22 -4.38
C GLY A 323 30.99 22.58 -3.80
#